data_AF-D6TVC7-F1
#
_entry.id   AF-D6TVC7-F1
#
_cell.length_a   1.000
_cell.length_b   1.000
_cell.length_c   1.000
_cell.angle_alpha   90.00
_cell.angle_beta   90.00
_cell.angle_gamma   90.00
#
_symmetry.space_group_name_H-M   'P 1'
#
loop_
_entity.id
_entity.type
_entity.pdbx_description
1 polymer ?
#
loop_
_entity_poly.entity_id
_entity_poly.type
_entity_poly.pdbx_seq_one_letter_code
_entity_poly.pdbx_strand_id
1 'polypeptide(L)'
;MTTDYNANDELFPLNFSAVSGHHYEFRVFWDYSPSAQRLTERGVYVQPTIHDTSVSLPYSLRGIGTSAGDANLDGVGDALKSTIGTSVFANYHRYSIGPTQAGANNVLRGGSNVSVNLPNNAYQEVHILGTAINGNQVNQPFTYTDNTTATQNLSLSDWFASAPQPYERFAVAQDTRWGPSSAQYGNIHLFDYTIVLNNGKAVKSLTLPNNSNIVIVAITLTTI
;
A
#
# COMPACT_ATOMS: atom_id res chain seq x y z
N MET A 1 -35.16 -16.62 -11.96
CA MET A 1 -33.72 -16.31 -11.95
C MET A 1 -33.30 -16.20 -10.50
N THR A 2 -32.88 -17.31 -9.92
CA THR A 2 -32.33 -17.41 -8.57
C THR A 2 -30.87 -16.99 -8.62
N THR A 3 -30.52 -16.01 -7.80
CA THR A 3 -29.18 -15.46 -7.63
C THR A 3 -28.37 -16.41 -6.74
N ASP A 4 -27.55 -17.26 -7.34
CA ASP A 4 -26.43 -17.90 -6.66
C ASP A 4 -25.15 -17.13 -6.99
N TYR A 5 -24.52 -16.54 -5.98
CA TYR A 5 -23.22 -16.96 -5.48
C TYR A 5 -22.69 -15.90 -4.50
N ASN A 6 -22.75 -16.22 -3.21
CA ASN A 6 -21.73 -15.74 -2.25
C ASN A 6 -20.42 -16.42 -2.64
N ALA A 7 -19.75 -15.91 -3.68
CA ALA A 7 -18.38 -16.29 -3.96
C ALA A 7 -17.50 -15.58 -2.93
N ASN A 8 -17.13 -16.31 -1.87
CA ASN A 8 -16.01 -15.93 -1.03
C ASN A 8 -14.75 -16.07 -1.89
N ASP A 9 -14.44 -15.05 -2.68
CA ASP A 9 -13.19 -14.99 -3.44
C ASP A 9 -12.05 -14.78 -2.42
N GLU A 10 -11.38 -15.87 -2.05
CA GLU A 10 -10.21 -15.84 -1.16
C GLU A 10 -8.93 -15.85 -2.02
N LEU A 11 -8.15 -14.78 -1.93
CA LEU A 11 -6.82 -14.71 -2.55
C LEU A 11 -5.81 -15.37 -1.62
N PHE A 12 -5.10 -16.39 -2.11
CA PHE A 12 -3.99 -17.01 -1.38
C PHE A 12 -2.71 -17.02 -2.23
N PRO A 13 -1.55 -16.64 -1.68
CA PRO A 13 -0.29 -16.70 -2.41
C PRO A 13 0.26 -18.13 -2.45
N LEU A 14 0.77 -18.55 -3.61
CA LEU A 14 1.63 -19.74 -3.76
C LEU A 14 3.08 -19.29 -3.95
N ASN A 15 3.83 -19.20 -2.86
CA ASN A 15 5.25 -18.83 -2.91
C ASN A 15 6.11 -20.06 -3.16
N PHE A 16 7.01 -20.00 -4.14
CA PHE A 16 8.05 -21.01 -4.36
C PHE A 16 9.35 -20.33 -4.83
N SER A 17 10.49 -20.90 -4.48
CA SER A 17 11.81 -20.39 -4.90
C SER A 17 12.24 -21.09 -6.18
N ALA A 18 12.22 -20.38 -7.29
CA ALA A 18 12.70 -20.89 -8.56
C ALA A 18 14.24 -20.82 -8.62
N VAL A 19 14.89 -21.94 -8.91
CA VAL A 19 16.29 -22.06 -9.30
C VAL A 19 16.45 -21.83 -10.80
N SER A 20 17.45 -21.03 -11.18
CA SER A 20 17.80 -20.74 -12.57
C SER A 20 18.11 -22.01 -13.36
N GLY A 21 17.65 -22.07 -14.61
CA GLY A 21 17.90 -23.20 -15.53
C GLY A 21 16.95 -24.40 -15.36
N HIS A 22 15.95 -24.32 -14.48
CA HIS A 22 14.98 -25.38 -14.27
C HIS A 22 13.61 -25.06 -14.86
N HIS A 23 12.90 -26.11 -15.26
CA HIS A 23 11.51 -26.03 -15.71
C HIS A 23 10.59 -26.41 -14.54
N TYR A 24 9.56 -25.60 -14.31
CA TYR A 24 8.58 -25.80 -13.24
C TYR A 24 7.22 -26.08 -13.85
N GLU A 25 6.50 -27.03 -13.28
CA GLU A 25 5.18 -27.42 -13.74
C GLU A 25 4.17 -27.23 -12.60
N PHE A 26 3.10 -26.51 -12.87
CA PHE A 26 1.96 -26.39 -11.97
C PHE A 26 0.89 -27.37 -12.43
N ARG A 27 0.58 -28.36 -11.60
CA ARG A 27 -0.52 -29.29 -11.85
C ARG A 27 -1.62 -29.07 -10.82
N VAL A 28 -2.80 -28.73 -11.31
CA VAL A 28 -4.02 -28.74 -10.52
C VAL A 28 -4.65 -30.12 -10.66
N PHE A 29 -4.74 -30.85 -9.55
CA PHE A 29 -5.52 -32.08 -9.48
C PHE A 29 -6.86 -31.75 -8.82
N TRP A 30 -7.96 -32.12 -9.45
CA TRP A 30 -9.29 -32.00 -8.86
C TRP A 30 -10.05 -33.32 -9.03
N ASP A 31 -10.73 -33.74 -7.97
CA ASP A 31 -11.68 -34.85 -8.02
C ASP A 31 -13.07 -34.31 -8.38
N TYR A 32 -13.62 -34.77 -9.50
CA TYR A 32 -14.91 -34.30 -9.98
C TYR A 32 -16.07 -34.83 -9.11
N SER A 33 -16.93 -33.90 -8.65
CA SER A 33 -18.26 -34.17 -8.10
C SER A 33 -19.24 -33.11 -8.65
N PRO A 34 -20.52 -33.43 -8.87
CA PRO A 34 -21.55 -32.44 -9.21
C PRO A 34 -21.68 -31.27 -8.23
N SER A 35 -21.19 -31.44 -7.00
CA SER A 35 -21.18 -30.41 -5.94
C SER A 35 -19.79 -29.82 -5.66
N ALA A 36 -18.77 -30.15 -6.46
CA ALA A 36 -17.42 -29.63 -6.25
C ALA A 36 -17.37 -28.11 -6.45
N GLN A 37 -16.58 -27.43 -5.61
CA GLN A 37 -16.34 -26.00 -5.77
C GLN A 37 -15.56 -25.72 -7.06
N ARG A 38 -15.86 -24.60 -7.72
CA ARG A 38 -15.18 -24.19 -8.95
C ARG A 38 -13.88 -23.45 -8.61
N LEU A 39 -12.74 -24.00 -9.03
CA LEU A 39 -11.47 -23.28 -9.08
C LEU A 39 -11.31 -22.65 -10.48
N THR A 40 -11.10 -21.34 -10.55
CA THR A 40 -10.81 -20.65 -11.82
C THR A 40 -9.46 -19.97 -11.72
N GLU A 41 -8.49 -20.51 -12.45
CA GLU A 41 -7.20 -19.85 -12.68
C GLU A 41 -7.33 -18.93 -13.89
N ARG A 42 -7.30 -17.61 -13.66
CA ARG A 42 -7.48 -16.61 -14.72
C ARG A 42 -6.19 -16.30 -15.49
N GLY A 43 -5.03 -16.71 -14.96
CA GLY A 43 -3.73 -16.58 -15.63
C GLY A 43 -2.56 -16.91 -14.70
N VAL A 44 -1.46 -17.38 -15.29
CA VAL A 44 -0.15 -17.55 -14.65
C VAL A 44 0.78 -16.47 -15.18
N TYR A 45 1.33 -15.68 -14.26
CA TYR A 45 2.31 -14.64 -14.60
C TYR A 45 3.68 -15.03 -14.06
N VAL A 46 4.65 -15.18 -14.95
CA VAL A 46 6.06 -15.37 -14.59
C VAL A 46 6.77 -14.05 -14.83
N GLN A 47 7.27 -13.44 -13.76
CA GLN A 47 8.05 -12.21 -13.79
C GLN A 47 9.35 -12.40 -13.02
N PRO A 48 10.41 -11.61 -13.30
CA PRO A 48 11.57 -11.55 -12.43
C PRO A 48 11.13 -11.34 -10.99
N THR A 49 11.79 -12.01 -10.04
CA THR A 49 11.45 -11.86 -8.63
C THR A 49 11.68 -10.42 -8.21
N ILE A 50 10.58 -9.69 -8.00
CA ILE A 50 10.63 -8.39 -7.33
C ILE A 50 10.91 -8.68 -5.86
N HIS A 51 12.05 -8.20 -5.37
CA HIS A 51 12.40 -8.31 -3.97
C HIS A 51 12.03 -7.01 -3.26
N ASP A 52 10.88 -7.06 -2.59
CA ASP A 52 10.39 -5.97 -1.75
C ASP A 52 11.10 -5.97 -0.39
N THR A 53 11.66 -4.82 -0.03
CA THR A 53 12.20 -4.55 1.31
C THR A 53 11.33 -3.52 2.00
N SER A 54 10.62 -3.97 3.04
CA SER A 54 9.76 -3.10 3.84
C SER A 54 10.58 -2.05 4.59
N VAL A 55 10.03 -0.83 4.66
CA VAL A 55 10.62 0.30 5.40
C VAL A 55 9.83 0.55 6.68
N SER A 56 10.54 0.58 7.81
CA SER A 56 9.94 0.99 9.09
C SER A 56 9.68 2.50 9.07
N LEU A 57 8.43 2.91 9.31
CA LEU A 57 8.06 4.32 9.34
C LEU A 57 8.05 4.88 10.77
N PRO A 58 8.48 6.14 10.98
CA PRO A 58 8.34 6.84 12.25
C PRO A 58 6.89 7.32 12.44
N TYR A 59 5.94 6.40 12.62
CA TYR A 59 4.50 6.71 12.67
C TYR A 59 4.17 7.86 13.63
N SER A 60 3.41 8.84 13.14
CA SER A 60 3.11 10.10 13.84
C SER A 60 1.62 10.32 14.09
N LEU A 61 0.75 9.49 13.50
CA LEU A 61 -0.69 9.64 13.58
C LEU A 61 -1.39 8.28 13.72
N ARG A 62 -2.50 8.27 14.46
CA ARG A 62 -3.47 7.18 14.48
C ARG A 62 -4.36 7.31 13.24
N GLY A 63 -3.99 6.69 12.13
CA GLY A 63 -4.74 6.77 10.87
C GLY A 63 -5.65 5.57 10.60
N ILE A 64 -5.33 4.43 11.23
CA ILE A 64 -6.07 3.18 11.13
C ILE A 64 -6.62 2.83 12.52
N GLY A 65 -7.92 2.55 12.60
CA GLY A 65 -8.62 2.28 13.87
C GLY A 65 -9.34 0.93 13.89
N THR A 66 -9.55 0.41 15.10
CA THR A 66 -10.32 -0.82 15.35
C THR A 66 -11.81 -0.55 15.60
N SER A 67 -12.15 0.68 16.00
CA SER A 67 -13.52 1.15 16.22
C SER A 67 -13.67 2.64 15.90
N ALA A 68 -14.91 3.13 15.87
CA ALA A 68 -15.18 4.56 15.80
C ALA A 68 -14.48 5.33 16.94
N GLY A 69 -13.95 6.52 16.63
CA GLY A 69 -13.23 7.38 17.57
C GLY A 69 -11.82 6.92 17.99
N ASP A 70 -11.38 5.72 17.57
CA ASP A 70 -10.05 5.16 17.91
C ASP A 70 -8.90 5.86 17.16
N ALA A 71 -9.17 6.27 15.91
CA ALA A 71 -8.22 6.88 15.00
C ALA A 71 -8.78 8.19 14.41
N ASN A 72 -7.89 9.00 13.83
CA ASN A 72 -8.19 10.30 13.25
C ASN A 72 -7.21 10.59 12.09
N LEU A 73 -7.47 9.99 10.93
CA LEU A 73 -6.64 10.13 9.72
C LEU A 73 -6.70 11.57 9.19
N ASP A 74 -7.89 12.13 9.06
CA ASP A 74 -8.14 13.38 8.34
C ASP A 74 -8.11 14.65 9.22
N GLY A 75 -8.07 14.47 10.53
CA GLY A 75 -8.07 15.54 11.52
C GLY A 75 -9.44 15.84 12.13
N VAL A 76 -10.54 15.31 11.57
CA VAL A 76 -11.92 15.52 12.07
C VAL A 76 -12.55 14.28 12.67
N GLY A 77 -11.78 13.19 12.79
CA GLY A 77 -12.15 11.95 13.47
C GLY A 77 -12.53 10.81 12.53
N ASP A 78 -12.36 10.99 11.21
CA ASP A 78 -12.53 9.89 10.28
C ASP A 78 -11.19 9.13 10.08
N ALA A 79 -11.26 7.82 9.88
CA ALA A 79 -10.08 6.95 9.80
C ALA A 79 -10.29 5.67 8.99
N LEU A 80 -9.19 5.10 8.50
CA LEU A 80 -9.17 3.77 7.88
C LEU A 80 -9.55 2.70 8.89
N LYS A 81 -10.15 1.60 8.41
CA LYS A 81 -10.45 0.45 9.27
C LYS A 81 -9.28 -0.52 9.33
N SER A 82 -9.03 -1.08 10.51
CA SER A 82 -8.01 -2.12 10.75
C SER A 82 -8.21 -3.40 9.95
N THR A 83 -9.37 -3.58 9.30
CA THR A 83 -9.63 -4.66 8.34
C THR A 83 -8.71 -4.61 7.12
N ILE A 84 -7.98 -3.51 6.88
CA ILE A 84 -6.85 -3.47 5.94
C ILE A 84 -5.77 -4.51 6.26
N GLY A 85 -5.69 -4.96 7.52
CA GLY A 85 -4.70 -5.95 7.97
C GLY A 85 -3.31 -5.36 8.17
N THR A 86 -2.36 -6.25 8.49
CA THR A 86 -0.95 -5.89 8.74
C THR A 86 -0.07 -5.98 7.50
N SER A 87 -0.61 -6.48 6.37
CA SER A 87 0.09 -6.52 5.10
C SER A 87 -0.90 -6.43 3.95
N VAL A 88 -0.51 -5.72 2.89
CA VAL A 88 -1.27 -5.59 1.65
C VAL A 88 -0.37 -6.00 0.50
N PHE A 89 -0.90 -6.76 -0.45
CA PHE A 89 -0.26 -6.98 -1.76
C PHE A 89 -1.04 -6.21 -2.82
N ALA A 90 -0.39 -5.23 -3.45
CA ALA A 90 -1.01 -4.38 -4.45
C ALA A 90 0.03 -3.95 -5.49
N ASN A 91 -0.39 -3.83 -6.75
CA ASN A 91 0.48 -3.37 -7.85
C ASN A 91 1.82 -4.11 -7.95
N TYR A 92 1.81 -5.42 -7.66
CA TYR A 92 2.99 -6.32 -7.64
C TYR A 92 3.96 -6.13 -6.46
N HIS A 93 3.59 -5.33 -5.45
CA HIS A 93 4.39 -5.06 -4.27
C HIS A 93 3.69 -5.47 -2.98
N ARG A 94 4.46 -5.98 -2.01
CA ARG A 94 4.02 -6.23 -0.65
C ARG A 94 4.37 -5.03 0.25
N TYR A 95 3.35 -4.47 0.87
CA TYR A 95 3.46 -3.44 1.90
C TYR A 95 3.24 -4.07 3.27
N SER A 96 4.08 -3.70 4.22
CA SER A 96 3.84 -3.98 5.65
C SER A 96 3.17 -2.77 6.26
N ILE A 97 1.95 -2.97 6.76
CA ILE A 97 1.16 -1.93 7.40
C ILE A 97 1.57 -1.84 8.86
N GLY A 98 1.55 -0.63 9.42
CA GLY A 98 1.87 -0.40 10.82
C GLY A 98 0.93 -1.12 11.80
N PRO A 99 1.18 -1.00 13.11
CA PRO A 99 0.36 -1.65 14.13
C PRO A 99 -1.13 -1.30 14.00
N THR A 100 -1.98 -2.31 13.86
CA THR A 100 -3.44 -2.14 13.70
C THR A 100 -4.20 -2.27 15.03
N GLN A 101 -3.51 -2.23 16.15
CA GLN A 101 -4.09 -2.25 17.50
C GLN A 101 -4.63 -0.88 17.89
N ALA A 102 -5.64 -0.87 18.77
CA ALA A 102 -6.29 0.35 19.24
C ALA A 102 -5.29 1.36 19.82
N GLY A 103 -5.49 2.65 19.52
CA GLY A 103 -4.67 3.75 20.04
C GLY A 103 -3.25 3.85 19.46
N ALA A 104 -2.81 2.95 18.58
CA ALA A 104 -1.45 3.00 18.02
C ALA A 104 -1.31 4.07 16.93
N ASN A 105 -0.17 4.77 16.92
CA ASN A 105 0.25 5.49 15.72
C ASN A 105 0.69 4.47 14.66
N ASN A 106 0.14 4.60 13.46
CA ASN A 106 0.28 3.59 12.40
C ASN A 106 0.30 4.18 10.98
N VAL A 107 0.25 5.51 10.87
CA VAL A 107 0.53 6.23 9.63
C VAL A 107 1.51 7.37 9.90
N LEU A 108 2.25 7.74 8.86
CA LEU A 108 3.17 8.86 8.88
C LEU A 108 2.52 10.05 8.17
N ARG A 109 2.29 11.12 8.93
CA ARG A 109 1.79 12.39 8.39
C ARG A 109 2.94 13.24 7.87
N GLY A 110 2.78 13.82 6.69
CA GLY A 110 3.70 14.83 6.14
C GLY A 110 3.76 16.09 7.01
N GLY A 111 4.77 16.91 6.79
CA GLY A 111 5.04 18.09 7.62
C GLY A 111 6.50 18.52 7.57
N SER A 112 6.81 19.57 8.30
CA SER A 112 8.17 20.14 8.31
C SER A 112 9.17 19.12 8.87
N ASN A 113 10.25 18.88 8.11
CA ASN A 113 11.34 17.97 8.47
C ASN A 113 10.94 16.51 8.74
N VAL A 114 9.86 16.03 8.13
CA VAL A 114 9.49 14.61 8.22
C VAL A 114 10.35 13.80 7.26
N SER A 115 11.24 12.97 7.81
CA SER A 115 12.17 12.12 7.05
C SER A 115 12.09 10.66 7.51
N VAL A 116 12.21 9.75 6.57
CA VAL A 116 12.19 8.29 6.75
C VAL A 116 13.57 7.76 6.39
N ASN A 117 14.20 7.05 7.32
CA ASN A 117 15.43 6.33 7.02
C ASN A 117 15.11 5.12 6.16
N LEU A 118 15.83 4.98 5.06
CA LEU A 118 15.72 3.85 4.15
C LEU A 118 16.87 2.86 4.45
N PRO A 119 16.62 1.54 4.44
CA PRO A 119 17.68 0.54 4.54
C PRO A 119 18.79 0.83 3.53
N ASN A 120 20.05 0.74 3.95
CA ASN A 120 21.19 1.09 3.09
C ASN A 120 21.46 -0.02 2.07
N ASN A 121 20.96 0.12 0.85
CA ASN A 121 21.24 -0.77 -0.29
C ASN A 121 20.99 -0.02 -1.63
N ALA A 122 21.43 -0.60 -2.74
CA ALA A 122 21.10 -0.13 -4.08
C ALA A 122 19.72 -0.66 -4.47
N TYR A 123 18.71 0.20 -4.43
CA TYR A 123 17.34 -0.09 -4.88
C TYR A 123 17.06 0.61 -6.20
N GLN A 124 16.06 0.11 -6.93
CA GLN A 124 15.62 0.71 -8.19
C GLN A 124 14.47 1.67 -7.98
N GLU A 125 13.54 1.35 -7.08
CA GLU A 125 12.35 2.17 -6.86
C GLU A 125 11.97 2.24 -5.37
N VAL A 126 11.33 3.34 -4.99
CA VAL A 126 10.56 3.47 -3.76
C VAL A 126 9.09 3.40 -4.13
N HIS A 127 8.37 2.48 -3.49
CA HIS A 127 6.91 2.41 -3.59
C HIS A 127 6.29 2.90 -2.30
N ILE A 128 5.35 3.82 -2.44
CA ILE A 128 4.71 4.51 -1.33
C ILE A 128 3.23 4.15 -1.38
N LEU A 129 2.73 3.51 -0.32
CA LEU A 129 1.29 3.34 -0.11
C LEU A 129 0.82 4.50 0.76
N GLY A 130 -0.07 5.33 0.22
CA GLY A 130 -0.54 6.51 0.92
C GLY A 130 -1.76 7.16 0.27
N THR A 131 -2.09 8.34 0.74
CA THR A 131 -3.21 9.13 0.23
C THR A 131 -3.08 10.60 0.66
N ALA A 132 -3.82 11.47 -0.02
CA ALA A 132 -4.15 12.79 0.50
C ALA A 132 -5.42 12.77 1.35
N ILE A 133 -5.51 13.74 2.25
CA ILE A 133 -6.72 14.08 3.00
C ILE A 133 -7.11 15.53 2.73
N ASN A 134 -8.39 15.87 2.91
CA ASN A 134 -8.90 17.23 2.72
C ASN A 134 -8.69 17.75 1.29
N GLY A 135 -8.82 16.88 0.29
CA GLY A 135 -8.68 17.18 -1.13
C GLY A 135 -7.34 16.73 -1.72
N ASN A 136 -7.28 16.63 -3.06
CA ASN A 136 -6.09 16.21 -3.79
C ASN A 136 -4.91 17.16 -3.51
N GLN A 137 -3.72 16.60 -3.28
CA GLN A 137 -2.49 17.36 -3.09
C GLN A 137 -1.60 17.21 -4.32
N VAL A 138 -1.64 18.18 -5.23
CA VAL A 138 -0.91 18.12 -6.50
C VAL A 138 0.53 18.60 -6.37
N ASN A 139 1.43 18.04 -7.18
CA ASN A 139 2.80 18.52 -7.37
C ASN A 139 3.62 18.67 -6.05
N GLN A 140 3.55 17.67 -5.19
CA GLN A 140 4.17 17.65 -3.87
C GLN A 140 5.61 17.12 -3.93
N PRO A 141 6.61 17.82 -3.37
CA PRO A 141 8.03 17.45 -3.53
C PRO A 141 8.49 16.37 -2.55
N PHE A 142 8.68 15.15 -3.03
CA PHE A 142 9.33 14.07 -2.29
C PHE A 142 10.81 14.08 -2.61
N THR A 143 11.65 14.10 -1.59
CA THR A 143 13.10 14.25 -1.77
C THR A 143 13.84 13.06 -1.18
N TYR A 144 14.65 12.37 -1.96
CA TYR A 144 15.50 11.29 -1.44
C TYR A 144 16.97 11.69 -1.41
N THR A 145 17.73 11.03 -0.53
CA THR A 145 19.18 11.20 -0.45
C THR A 145 19.91 9.89 -0.66
N ASP A 146 21.03 9.95 -1.37
CA ASP A 146 21.86 8.80 -1.78
C ASP A 146 23.36 9.16 -1.80
N ASN A 147 23.76 10.05 -0.88
CA ASN A 147 24.94 10.93 -0.90
C ASN A 147 24.83 12.16 -1.80
N THR A 148 23.86 12.17 -2.71
CA THR A 148 23.33 13.39 -3.34
C THR A 148 21.88 13.59 -2.91
N THR A 149 21.24 14.64 -3.42
CA THR A 149 19.82 14.94 -3.17
C THR A 149 19.10 14.99 -4.51
N ALA A 150 17.96 14.31 -4.60
CA ALA A 150 17.08 14.36 -5.75
C ALA A 150 15.63 14.50 -5.30
N THR A 151 14.82 15.18 -6.10
CA THR A 151 13.40 15.44 -5.81
C THR A 151 12.53 14.92 -6.95
N GLN A 152 11.49 14.18 -6.59
CA GLN A 152 10.41 13.80 -7.49
C GLN A 152 9.11 14.40 -6.98
N ASN A 153 8.38 15.08 -7.87
CA ASN A 153 7.08 15.62 -7.53
C ASN A 153 6.00 14.58 -7.82
N LEU A 154 5.16 14.32 -6.82
CA LEU A 154 4.01 13.42 -6.91
C LEU A 154 2.72 14.20 -6.70
N SER A 155 1.66 13.82 -7.40
CA SER A 155 0.31 14.31 -7.11
C SER A 155 -0.45 13.19 -6.43
N LEU A 156 -1.04 13.48 -5.26
CA LEU A 156 -1.72 12.50 -4.42
C LEU A 156 -3.22 12.76 -4.48
N SER A 157 -4.00 11.73 -4.86
CA SER A 157 -5.45 11.80 -4.77
C SER A 157 -5.92 11.72 -3.32
N ASP A 158 -6.99 12.47 -3.06
CA ASP A 158 -7.76 12.35 -1.83
C ASP A 158 -8.28 10.91 -1.68
N TRP A 159 -8.30 10.42 -0.45
CA TRP A 159 -8.80 9.09 -0.11
C TRP A 159 -10.26 8.83 -0.52
N PHE A 160 -11.06 9.86 -0.88
CA PHE A 160 -12.40 9.73 -1.48
C PHE A 160 -12.44 9.94 -3.00
N ALA A 161 -11.30 10.12 -3.66
CA ALA A 161 -11.27 10.40 -5.09
C ALA A 161 -11.85 9.24 -5.90
N SER A 162 -12.72 9.58 -6.85
CA SER A 162 -13.31 8.60 -7.78
C SER A 162 -12.34 8.12 -8.86
N ALA A 163 -11.21 8.82 -9.03
CA ALA A 163 -10.14 8.48 -9.95
C ALA A 163 -8.78 8.94 -9.40
N PRO A 164 -7.68 8.23 -9.70
CA PRO A 164 -6.34 8.63 -9.28
C PRO A 164 -5.84 9.83 -10.09
N GLN A 165 -4.91 10.60 -9.52
CA GLN A 165 -4.10 11.56 -10.24
C GLN A 165 -3.22 10.84 -11.28
N PRO A 166 -2.67 11.56 -12.28
CA PRO A 166 -1.68 10.97 -13.18
C PRO A 166 -0.49 10.37 -12.42
N TYR A 167 -0.01 9.20 -12.87
CA TYR A 167 1.13 8.47 -12.28
C TYR A 167 0.91 7.92 -10.86
N GLU A 168 -0.35 7.74 -10.49
CA GLU A 168 -0.81 7.10 -9.26
C GLU A 168 -1.69 5.88 -9.62
N ARG A 169 -1.69 4.83 -8.79
CA ARG A 169 -2.50 3.62 -9.00
C ARG A 169 -3.33 3.31 -7.76
N PHE A 170 -4.59 2.88 -7.94
CA PHE A 170 -5.35 2.30 -6.82
C PHE A 170 -4.59 1.10 -6.23
N ALA A 171 -4.57 0.99 -4.90
CA ALA A 171 -3.88 -0.08 -4.19
C ALA A 171 -4.76 -0.79 -3.16
N VAL A 172 -5.56 -0.04 -2.41
CA VAL A 172 -6.51 -0.59 -1.42
C VAL A 172 -7.84 0.13 -1.59
N ALA A 173 -8.94 -0.61 -1.42
CA ALA A 173 -10.29 -0.05 -1.33
C ALA A 173 -11.01 -0.56 -0.08
N GLN A 174 -11.72 0.31 0.62
CA GLN A 174 -12.68 -0.03 1.68
C GLN A 174 -14.03 0.62 1.36
N ASP A 175 -15.12 -0.12 1.60
CA ASP A 175 -16.50 0.35 1.42
C ASP A 175 -17.03 1.17 2.62
N THR A 176 -16.23 1.21 3.68
CA THR A 176 -16.57 1.82 4.95
C THR A 176 -15.32 2.36 5.65
N ARG A 177 -15.51 3.44 6.41
CA ARG A 177 -14.51 4.02 7.30
C ARG A 177 -15.01 4.08 8.74
N TRP A 178 -14.11 4.35 9.67
CA TRP A 178 -14.51 4.84 10.99
C TRP A 178 -14.76 6.34 10.90
N GLY A 179 -15.85 6.80 11.50
CA GLY A 179 -16.02 8.19 11.88
C GLY A 179 -15.89 8.37 13.40
N PRO A 180 -16.19 9.58 13.92
CA PRO A 180 -15.97 9.90 15.33
C PRO A 180 -16.81 9.04 16.29
N SER A 181 -18.00 8.61 15.88
CA SER A 181 -18.97 7.91 16.72
C SER A 181 -19.52 6.61 16.12
N SER A 182 -19.44 6.42 14.81
CA SER A 182 -19.91 5.20 14.14
C SER A 182 -19.09 4.89 12.89
N ALA A 183 -19.25 3.69 12.33
CA ALA A 183 -18.83 3.43 10.96
C ALA A 183 -19.64 4.30 9.99
N GLN A 184 -19.04 4.64 8.85
CA GLN A 184 -19.69 5.36 7.76
C GLN A 184 -19.37 4.69 6.43
N TYR A 185 -20.35 4.66 5.52
CA TYR A 185 -20.14 4.17 4.16
C TYR A 185 -19.37 5.18 3.32
N GLY A 186 -18.55 4.68 2.39
CA GLY A 186 -17.81 5.51 1.46
C GLY A 186 -16.92 4.67 0.55
N ASN A 187 -16.40 5.27 -0.50
CA ASN A 187 -15.42 4.63 -1.36
C ASN A 187 -14.02 5.15 -0.95
N ILE A 188 -13.36 4.42 -0.05
CA ILE A 188 -12.10 4.86 0.56
C ILE A 188 -10.95 4.16 -0.12
N HIS A 189 -9.98 4.92 -0.58
CA HIS A 189 -8.84 4.41 -1.33
C HIS A 189 -7.51 4.74 -0.68
N LEU A 190 -6.58 3.80 -0.82
CA LEU A 190 -5.16 4.11 -0.80
C LEU A 190 -4.57 3.89 -2.19
N PHE A 191 -3.51 4.62 -2.46
CA PHE A 191 -2.85 4.61 -3.74
C PHE A 191 -1.38 4.25 -3.60
N ASP A 192 -0.85 3.65 -4.66
CA ASP A 192 0.57 3.41 -4.84
C ASP A 192 1.19 4.52 -5.70
N TYR A 193 2.36 4.98 -5.25
CA TYR A 193 3.22 5.91 -5.97
C TYR A 193 4.63 5.34 -6.11
N THR A 194 5.26 5.61 -7.24
CA THR A 194 6.61 5.14 -7.54
C THR A 194 7.59 6.30 -7.66
N ILE A 195 8.70 6.23 -6.94
CA ILE A 195 9.87 7.08 -7.14
C ILE A 195 10.99 6.25 -7.74
N VAL A 196 11.45 6.61 -8.93
CA VAL A 196 12.57 5.93 -9.58
C VAL A 196 13.88 6.45 -9.01
N LEU A 197 14.70 5.53 -8.51
CA LEU A 197 15.99 5.81 -7.90
C LEU A 197 17.12 5.75 -8.93
N ASN A 198 18.24 6.41 -8.60
CA ASN A 198 19.44 6.33 -9.41
C ASN A 198 20.13 4.97 -9.19
N ASN A 199 20.08 4.11 -10.21
CA ASN A 199 20.63 2.78 -10.15
C ASN A 199 22.17 2.84 -9.96
N GLY A 200 22.67 2.21 -8.89
CA GLY A 200 24.08 2.21 -8.53
C GLY A 200 24.45 3.09 -7.33
N LYS A 201 23.49 3.82 -6.74
CA LYS A 201 23.69 4.51 -5.45
C LYS A 201 22.84 3.89 -4.35
N ALA A 202 23.39 3.88 -3.15
CA ALA A 202 22.66 3.43 -1.98
C ALA A 202 21.82 4.58 -1.41
N VAL A 203 20.50 4.39 -1.39
CA VAL A 203 19.56 5.37 -0.84
C VAL A 203 19.65 5.36 0.69
N LYS A 204 19.46 6.51 1.31
CA LYS A 204 19.61 6.73 2.76
C LYS A 204 18.33 7.22 3.42
N SER A 205 17.65 8.18 2.80
CA SER A 205 16.41 8.70 3.37
C SER A 205 15.45 9.21 2.31
N LEU A 206 14.18 9.26 2.69
CA LEU A 206 13.12 9.94 1.96
C LEU A 206 12.51 11.01 2.87
N THR A 207 12.55 12.25 2.44
CA THR A 207 11.91 13.40 3.10
C THR A 207 10.57 13.68 2.43
N LEU A 208 9.52 13.71 3.25
CA LEU A 208 8.16 14.02 2.82
C LEU A 208 7.98 15.52 2.59
N PRO A 209 7.02 15.93 1.75
CA PRO A 209 6.62 17.33 1.61
C PRO A 209 6.21 17.94 2.95
N ASN A 210 6.44 19.24 3.10
CA ASN A 210 5.89 20.03 4.22
C ASN A 210 4.39 20.27 4.03
N ASN A 211 3.60 19.20 4.11
CA ASN A 211 2.17 19.21 3.92
C ASN A 211 1.51 18.16 4.80
N SER A 212 0.75 18.61 5.81
CA SER A 212 0.05 17.72 6.74
C SER A 212 -1.15 17.02 6.12
N ASN A 213 -1.52 17.34 4.88
CA ASN A 213 -2.57 16.65 4.15
C ASN A 213 -2.07 15.43 3.39
N ILE A 214 -0.78 15.09 3.50
CA ILE A 214 -0.20 13.86 2.96
C ILE A 214 -0.08 12.84 4.09
N VAL A 215 -0.59 11.64 3.84
CA VAL A 215 -0.51 10.53 4.78
C VAL A 215 0.09 9.30 4.10
N ILE A 216 1.16 8.77 4.69
CA ILE A 216 1.85 7.57 4.23
C ILE A 216 1.53 6.43 5.17
N VAL A 217 1.03 5.33 4.63
CA VAL A 217 0.66 4.13 5.40
C VAL A 217 1.83 3.14 5.44
N ALA A 218 2.51 2.96 4.32
CA ALA A 218 3.65 2.06 4.20
C ALA A 218 4.59 2.49 3.08
N ILE A 219 5.85 2.08 3.18
CA ILE A 219 6.84 2.20 2.11
C ILE A 219 7.52 0.84 1.93
N THR A 220 7.76 0.48 0.67
CA THR A 220 8.61 -0.65 0.30
C THR A 220 9.61 -0.23 -0.78
N LEU A 221 10.76 -0.90 -0.80
CA LEU A 221 11.85 -0.65 -1.75
C LEU A 221 12.05 -1.88 -2.61
N THR A 222 12.31 -1.69 -3.90
CA THR A 222 12.45 -2.81 -4.84
C THR A 222 13.87 -3.00 -5.32
N THR A 223 14.27 -4.27 -5.42
CA THR A 223 15.42 -4.73 -6.21
C THR A 223 14.93 -5.77 -7.22
N ILE A 224 15.65 -5.89 -8.35
CA ILE A 224 15.48 -6.98 -9.33
C ILE A 224 16.57 -8.00 -9.10
#